data_AF-A0A7V7NX76-F1
#
_entry.id   AF-A0A7V7NX76-F1
#
_cell.length_a   1.000
_cell.length_b   1.000
_cell.length_c   1.000
_cell.angle_alpha   90.00
_cell.angle_beta   90.00
_cell.angle_gamma   90.00
#
_symmetry.space_group_name_H-M   'P 1'
#
loop_
_entity.id
_entity.type
_entity.pdbx_description
1 polymer ?
#
loop_
_entity_poly.entity_id
_entity_poly.type
_entity_poly.pdbx_seq_one_letter_code
_entity_poly.pdbx_strand_id
1 'polypeptide(L)'
;MAQKNIVSNITLGLCWAALLSFSNPVLSNVLTEDEVVSALLFKYGGIEEVLIHVDELSVPQQNAMQRYITNLEYLKLQSNYKNRTKLELLGAENAQNDLYLQHKINSDPNFIEKMRLLEQQAVFAKNKLLHEPPKSLIDTVPFDPSLPQELNLQVYPGFPGAISFFDQTGAPWPILLVKQGTDGVFKSEKMPNNSYSLEAQTAGVTNSGWFVLEGLDTTIPFRITSQNTDYFNSRRQVILPLIGPNAKPLKYTSSSRVDVAKAGPEFYSFLSGTTNGVSGAKEAKLEGIKGQAFLYNDFVYIRTTANLRGKGSSLVQEGSVGAYNLYKLYPRSFYWFFDGRAKVKAFVSDERR
;
A
#
# COMPACT_ATOMS: atom_id res chain seq x y z
N MET A 1 32.32 -7.46 74.90
CA MET A 1 31.11 -7.29 75.72
C MET A 1 29.94 -7.82 74.90
N ALA A 2 29.12 -8.80 75.27
CA ALA A 2 29.02 -9.79 76.34
C ALA A 2 28.01 -10.82 75.75
N GLN A 3 28.31 -12.10 75.52
CA GLN A 3 28.30 -13.23 76.46
C GLN A 3 27.29 -13.16 77.62
N LYS A 4 26.26 -14.02 77.58
CA LYS A 4 25.65 -14.81 78.69
C LYS A 4 24.36 -15.47 78.14
N ASN A 5 24.26 -16.79 77.98
CA ASN A 5 24.13 -17.90 78.97
C ASN A 5 22.73 -18.09 79.55
N ILE A 6 22.46 -19.37 79.89
CA ILE A 6 21.36 -20.02 80.66
C ILE A 6 20.46 -20.81 79.70
N VAL A 7 20.47 -22.15 79.54
CA VAL A 7 20.73 -23.36 80.37
C VAL A 7 19.84 -23.50 81.61
N SER A 8 18.93 -24.48 81.58
CA SER A 8 18.52 -25.43 82.67
C SER A 8 17.10 -25.93 82.36
N ASN A 9 16.59 -27.10 82.73
CA ASN A 9 17.06 -28.36 83.32
C ASN A 9 15.81 -29.29 83.24
N ILE A 10 15.95 -30.55 82.84
CA ILE A 10 15.90 -31.74 83.72
C ILE A 10 14.64 -31.81 84.62
N THR A 11 13.82 -32.83 84.39
CA THR A 11 13.29 -33.67 85.48
C THR A 11 13.05 -35.10 84.97
N LEU A 12 13.93 -35.98 85.44
CA LEU A 12 13.79 -37.43 85.49
C LEU A 12 13.35 -37.78 86.91
N GLY A 13 12.41 -38.70 87.08
CA GLY A 13 12.08 -39.37 88.34
C GLY A 13 11.13 -40.53 88.03
N LEU A 14 11.58 -41.80 88.04
CA LEU A 14 11.64 -42.70 89.21
C LEU A 14 10.34 -42.71 90.02
N CYS A 15 9.74 -43.83 90.46
CA CYS A 15 9.96 -45.25 90.34
C CYS A 15 8.81 -45.93 91.14
N TRP A 16 8.46 -47.16 90.75
CA TRP A 16 8.07 -48.30 91.61
C TRP A 16 6.66 -48.49 92.21
N ALA A 17 6.37 -49.80 92.35
CA ALA A 17 5.34 -50.51 93.11
C ALA A 17 3.97 -50.61 92.43
N ALA A 18 3.67 -51.70 91.69
CA ALA A 18 3.31 -53.03 92.19
C ALA A 18 2.00 -53.05 93.00
N LEU A 19 0.93 -53.54 92.38
CA LEU A 19 -0.10 -54.32 93.06
C LEU A 19 -0.72 -55.30 92.05
N LEU A 20 -0.33 -56.56 92.25
CA LEU A 20 -0.90 -57.74 91.64
C LEU A 20 -2.36 -57.87 92.08
N SER A 21 -3.29 -57.71 91.15
CA SER A 21 -4.62 -58.31 91.26
C SER A 21 -4.73 -59.38 90.18
N PHE A 22 -4.39 -60.60 90.57
CA PHE A 22 -4.74 -61.83 89.86
C PHE A 22 -6.26 -61.93 89.82
N SER A 23 -6.85 -61.54 88.69
CA SER A 23 -8.14 -62.07 88.25
C SER A 23 -7.86 -63.01 87.10
N ASN A 24 -7.98 -64.31 87.35
CA ASN A 24 -7.95 -65.37 86.34
C ASN A 24 -8.88 -64.99 85.16
N PRO A 25 -8.39 -64.84 83.92
CA PRO A 25 -9.27 -64.93 82.79
C PRO A 25 -9.61 -66.42 82.64
N VAL A 26 -10.88 -66.74 82.83
CA VAL A 26 -11.47 -67.99 82.36
C VAL A 26 -11.10 -68.11 80.88
N LEU A 27 -10.24 -69.08 80.55
CA LEU A 27 -9.90 -69.48 79.19
C LEU A 27 -11.16 -70.07 78.54
N SER A 28 -12.01 -69.20 78.00
CA SER A 28 -12.73 -69.53 76.78
C SER A 28 -11.78 -69.19 75.64
N ASN A 29 -11.33 -70.20 74.90
CA ASN A 29 -10.65 -70.01 73.61
C ASN A 29 -11.65 -69.40 72.62
N VAL A 30 -11.96 -68.10 72.77
CA VAL A 30 -12.60 -67.32 71.72
C VAL A 30 -11.44 -66.73 70.93
N LEU A 31 -11.04 -67.42 69.86
CA LEU A 31 -10.09 -66.90 68.88
C LEU A 31 -10.50 -65.47 68.51
N THR A 32 -9.60 -64.51 68.63
CA THR A 32 -9.88 -63.12 68.26
C THR A 32 -10.11 -63.03 66.76
N GLU A 33 -10.94 -62.09 66.29
CA GLU A 33 -11.29 -61.96 64.86
C GLU A 33 -10.03 -61.84 63.98
N ASP A 34 -8.97 -61.19 64.46
CA ASP A 34 -7.67 -61.05 63.78
C ASP A 34 -6.86 -62.38 63.74
N GLU A 35 -6.94 -63.21 64.78
CA GLU A 35 -6.33 -64.55 64.81
C GLU A 35 -7.06 -65.51 63.86
N VAL A 36 -8.39 -65.39 63.76
CA VAL A 36 -9.20 -66.17 62.80
C VAL A 36 -8.84 -65.78 61.37
N VAL A 37 -8.76 -64.49 61.07
CA VAL A 37 -8.42 -64.00 59.72
C VAL A 37 -6.98 -64.35 59.33
N SER A 38 -6.01 -64.18 60.23
CA SER A 38 -4.62 -64.56 59.96
C SER A 38 -4.45 -66.06 59.73
N ALA A 39 -5.16 -66.91 60.48
CA ALA A 39 -5.19 -68.35 60.24
C ALA A 39 -5.79 -68.71 58.88
N LEU A 40 -6.85 -68.00 58.44
CA LEU A 40 -7.46 -68.19 57.11
C LEU A 40 -6.55 -67.74 55.98
N LEU A 41 -5.91 -66.58 56.12
CA LEU A 41 -4.94 -66.08 55.14
C LEU A 41 -3.70 -66.97 55.04
N PHE A 42 -3.26 -67.56 56.15
CA PHE A 42 -2.16 -68.54 56.13
C PHE A 42 -2.56 -69.85 55.45
N LYS A 43 -3.80 -70.31 55.67
CA LYS A 43 -4.31 -71.56 55.09
C LYS A 43 -4.53 -71.48 53.57
N TYR A 44 -5.09 -70.37 53.09
CA TYR A 44 -5.46 -70.20 51.68
C TYR A 44 -4.51 -69.26 50.91
N GLY A 45 -3.52 -68.67 51.57
CA GLY A 45 -2.45 -67.88 50.94
C GLY A 45 -2.81 -66.43 50.58
N GLY A 46 -4.09 -66.08 50.43
CA GLY A 46 -4.53 -64.73 50.07
C GLY A 46 -6.02 -64.48 50.32
N ILE A 47 -6.44 -63.21 50.27
CA ILE A 47 -7.85 -62.82 50.49
C ILE A 47 -8.73 -63.39 49.38
N GLU A 48 -8.22 -63.36 48.14
CA GLU A 48 -8.88 -63.83 46.93
C GLU A 48 -9.19 -65.33 47.02
N GLU A 49 -8.24 -66.12 47.52
CA GLU A 49 -8.39 -67.57 47.64
C GLU A 49 -9.33 -67.97 48.78
N VAL A 50 -9.33 -67.19 49.88
CA VAL A 50 -10.32 -67.36 50.96
C VAL A 50 -11.73 -67.04 50.46
N LEU A 51 -11.88 -66.03 49.60
CA LEU A 51 -13.17 -65.65 49.01
C LEU A 51 -13.72 -66.70 48.04
N ILE A 52 -12.84 -67.42 47.32
CA ILE A 52 -13.23 -68.55 46.45
C ILE A 52 -13.80 -69.72 47.26
N HIS A 53 -13.30 -69.94 48.49
CA HIS A 53 -13.74 -71.02 49.39
C HIS A 53 -14.69 -70.55 50.49
N VAL A 54 -15.39 -69.42 50.30
CA VAL A 54 -16.27 -68.82 51.32
C VAL A 54 -17.37 -69.78 51.78
N ASP A 55 -17.89 -70.61 50.89
CA ASP A 55 -18.95 -71.57 51.18
C ASP A 55 -18.50 -72.69 52.14
N GLU A 56 -17.19 -72.90 52.28
CA GLU A 56 -16.58 -73.87 53.20
C GLU A 56 -16.27 -73.28 54.58
N LEU A 57 -16.44 -71.96 54.75
CA LEU A 57 -16.14 -71.25 56.01
C LEU A 57 -17.36 -71.23 56.94
N SER A 58 -17.10 -71.30 58.25
CA SER A 58 -18.15 -71.09 59.25
C SER A 58 -18.63 -69.63 59.25
N VAL A 59 -19.88 -69.39 59.63
CA VAL A 59 -20.47 -68.03 59.70
C VAL A 59 -19.60 -67.04 60.52
N PRO A 60 -18.97 -67.42 61.65
CA PRO A 60 -18.04 -66.53 62.36
C PRO A 60 -16.77 -66.18 61.55
N GLN A 61 -16.22 -67.15 60.81
CA GLN A 61 -15.06 -66.94 59.93
C GLN A 61 -15.40 -66.03 58.75
N GLN A 62 -16.58 -66.20 58.15
CA GLN A 62 -17.09 -65.33 57.08
C GLN A 62 -17.25 -63.89 57.58
N ASN A 63 -17.86 -63.69 58.76
CA ASN A 63 -18.06 -62.36 59.35
C ASN A 63 -16.72 -61.68 59.71
N ALA A 64 -15.76 -62.42 60.27
CA ALA A 64 -14.43 -61.90 60.58
C ALA A 64 -13.70 -61.47 59.30
N MET A 65 -13.76 -62.30 58.24
CA MET A 65 -13.15 -61.97 56.95
C MET A 65 -13.82 -60.78 56.26
N GLN A 66 -15.15 -60.68 56.31
CA GLN A 66 -15.89 -59.55 55.74
C GLN A 66 -15.52 -58.23 56.43
N ARG A 67 -15.41 -58.22 57.76
CA ARG A 67 -14.97 -57.03 58.52
C ARG A 67 -13.53 -56.65 58.19
N TYR A 68 -12.64 -57.62 58.07
CA TYR A 68 -11.26 -57.40 57.66
C TYR A 68 -11.17 -56.77 56.26
N ILE A 69 -11.90 -57.31 55.29
CA ILE A 69 -11.99 -56.76 53.93
C ILE A 69 -12.52 -55.32 53.97
N THR A 70 -13.60 -55.08 54.72
CA THR A 70 -14.18 -53.74 54.86
C THR A 70 -13.18 -52.75 55.48
N ASN A 71 -12.41 -53.18 56.47
CA ASN A 71 -11.36 -52.35 57.07
C ASN A 71 -10.22 -52.05 56.08
N LEU A 72 -9.79 -53.04 55.30
CA LEU A 72 -8.80 -52.83 54.24
C LEU A 72 -9.28 -51.85 53.17
N GLU A 73 -10.54 -51.97 52.74
CA GLU A 73 -11.16 -51.03 51.80
C GLU A 73 -11.21 -49.61 52.38
N TYR A 74 -11.60 -49.48 53.65
CA TYR A 74 -11.61 -48.19 54.35
C TYR A 74 -10.21 -47.57 54.43
N LEU A 75 -9.18 -48.35 54.78
CA LEU A 75 -7.78 -47.88 54.83
C LEU A 75 -7.26 -47.47 53.45
N LYS A 76 -7.58 -48.25 52.40
CA LYS A 76 -7.23 -47.93 51.01
C LYS A 76 -7.89 -46.62 50.57
N LEU A 77 -9.17 -46.46 50.90
CA LEU A 77 -9.93 -45.24 50.62
C LEU A 77 -9.34 -44.03 51.35
N GLN A 78 -9.01 -44.17 52.65
CA GLN A 78 -8.35 -43.12 53.42
C GLN A 78 -6.97 -42.74 52.85
N SER A 79 -6.18 -43.72 52.42
CA SER A 79 -4.90 -43.51 51.74
C SER A 79 -5.07 -42.78 50.41
N ASN A 80 -6.05 -43.18 49.60
CA ASN A 80 -6.38 -42.52 48.34
C ASN A 80 -6.80 -41.05 48.53
N TYR A 81 -7.62 -40.76 49.55
CA TYR A 81 -7.98 -39.38 49.88
C TYR A 81 -6.74 -38.56 50.28
N LYS A 82 -5.89 -39.07 51.16
CA LYS A 82 -4.64 -38.40 51.55
C LYS A 82 -3.72 -38.14 50.35
N ASN A 83 -3.58 -39.11 49.46
CA ASN A 83 -2.77 -38.97 48.25
C ASN A 83 -3.35 -37.93 47.29
N ARG A 84 -4.67 -37.94 47.09
CA ARG A 84 -5.34 -36.94 46.26
C ARG A 84 -5.14 -35.52 46.80
N THR A 85 -5.37 -35.31 48.09
CA THR A 85 -5.15 -33.99 48.73
C THR A 85 -3.69 -33.55 48.61
N LYS A 86 -2.73 -34.47 48.77
CA LYS A 86 -1.31 -34.18 48.58
C LYS A 86 -1.00 -33.76 47.13
N LEU A 87 -1.58 -34.45 46.15
CA LEU A 87 -1.42 -34.10 44.73
C LEU A 87 -2.04 -32.75 44.39
N GLU A 88 -3.21 -32.44 44.95
CA GLU A 88 -3.86 -31.14 44.78
C GLU A 88 -3.01 -30.01 45.36
N LEU A 89 -2.42 -30.21 46.55
CA LEU A 89 -1.50 -29.25 47.16
C LEU A 89 -0.22 -29.05 46.34
N LEU A 90 0.40 -30.13 45.85
CA LEU A 90 1.57 -30.06 44.97
C LEU A 90 1.24 -29.35 43.65
N GLY A 91 0.05 -29.60 43.09
CA GLY A 91 -0.43 -28.91 41.89
C GLY A 91 -0.59 -27.40 42.13
N ALA A 92 -1.15 -27.00 43.27
CA ALA A 92 -1.28 -25.60 43.66
C ALA A 92 0.08 -24.93 43.89
N GLU A 93 1.02 -25.62 44.54
CA GLU A 93 2.38 -25.12 44.78
C GLU A 93 3.16 -24.94 43.46
N ASN A 94 3.09 -25.91 42.55
CA ASN A 94 3.71 -25.80 41.24
C ASN A 94 3.13 -24.64 40.43
N ALA A 95 1.81 -24.46 40.44
CA ALA A 95 1.18 -23.32 39.77
C ALA A 95 1.64 -21.97 40.34
N GLN A 96 1.80 -21.87 41.67
CA GLN A 96 2.35 -20.67 42.30
C GLN A 96 3.82 -20.44 41.91
N ASN A 97 4.63 -21.49 41.85
CA ASN A 97 6.03 -21.40 41.42
C ASN A 97 6.13 -20.96 39.97
N ASP A 98 5.29 -21.49 39.08
CA ASP A 98 5.24 -21.07 37.68
C ASP A 98 4.88 -19.60 37.55
N LEU A 99 3.87 -19.13 38.29
CA LEU A 99 3.51 -17.71 38.35
C LEU A 99 4.67 -16.85 38.88
N TYR A 100 5.34 -17.28 39.95
CA TYR A 100 6.49 -16.57 40.49
C TYR A 100 7.64 -16.46 39.49
N LEU A 101 7.95 -17.55 38.78
CA LEU A 101 8.98 -17.56 37.74
C LEU A 101 8.59 -16.65 36.56
N GLN A 102 7.34 -16.69 36.12
CA GLN A 102 6.83 -15.78 35.08
C GLN A 102 6.95 -14.32 35.51
N HIS A 103 6.51 -13.99 36.73
CA HIS A 103 6.64 -12.64 37.28
C HIS A 103 8.10 -12.23 37.35
N LYS A 104 9.00 -13.09 37.84
CA LYS A 104 10.43 -12.78 37.95
C LYS A 104 11.07 -12.52 36.58
N ILE A 105 10.75 -13.32 35.56
CA ILE A 105 11.23 -13.12 34.18
C ILE A 105 10.68 -11.82 33.59
N ASN A 106 9.39 -11.56 33.75
CA ASN A 106 8.74 -10.36 33.23
C ASN A 106 9.19 -9.07 33.96
N SER A 107 9.68 -9.19 35.20
CA SER A 107 10.18 -8.07 36.00
C SER A 107 11.67 -7.79 35.80
N ASP A 108 12.41 -8.69 35.14
CA ASP A 108 13.84 -8.51 34.93
C ASP A 108 14.09 -7.27 34.05
N PRO A 109 14.81 -6.24 34.56
CA PRO A 109 15.08 -5.02 33.81
C PRO A 109 15.71 -5.28 32.44
N ASN A 110 16.61 -6.27 32.33
CA ASN A 110 17.27 -6.62 31.08
C ASN A 110 16.28 -7.21 30.06
N PHE A 111 15.34 -8.02 30.53
CA PHE A 111 14.29 -8.59 29.70
C PHE A 111 13.34 -7.50 29.19
N ILE A 112 12.92 -6.59 30.07
CA ILE A 112 12.07 -5.45 29.71
C ILE A 112 12.74 -4.57 28.65
N GLU A 113 14.04 -4.26 28.83
CA GLU A 113 14.80 -3.48 27.86
C GLU A 113 14.89 -4.19 26.50
N LYS A 114 15.20 -5.49 26.50
CA LYS A 114 15.22 -6.30 25.27
C LYS A 114 13.86 -6.31 24.57
N MET A 115 12.77 -6.44 25.32
CA MET A 115 11.42 -6.41 24.77
C MET A 115 11.08 -5.05 24.18
N ARG A 116 11.43 -3.94 24.85
CA ARG A 116 11.27 -2.59 24.30
C ARG A 116 12.04 -2.39 23.00
N LEU A 117 13.26 -2.91 22.92
CA LEU A 117 14.05 -2.84 21.69
C LEU A 117 13.39 -3.62 20.55
N LEU A 118 12.87 -4.83 20.82
CA LEU A 118 12.13 -5.63 19.83
C LEU A 118 10.85 -4.93 19.37
N GLU A 119 10.10 -4.32 20.28
CA GLU A 119 8.91 -3.53 19.95
C GLU A 119 9.27 -2.33 19.07
N GLN A 120 10.32 -1.59 19.42
CA GLN A 120 10.82 -0.48 18.62
C GLN A 120 11.25 -0.94 17.22
N GLN A 121 11.95 -2.07 17.12
CA GLN A 121 12.33 -2.65 15.84
C GLN A 121 11.11 -3.07 15.02
N ALA A 122 10.08 -3.65 15.65
CA ALA A 122 8.84 -4.04 14.98
C ALA A 122 8.07 -2.81 14.46
N VAL A 123 7.96 -1.75 15.27
CA VAL A 123 7.34 -0.48 14.86
C VAL A 123 8.14 0.17 13.72
N PHE A 124 9.46 0.19 13.83
CA PHE A 124 10.34 0.73 12.79
C PHE A 124 10.22 -0.07 11.50
N ALA A 125 10.30 -1.40 11.55
CA ALA A 125 10.18 -2.28 10.39
C ALA A 125 8.82 -2.16 9.70
N LYS A 126 7.73 -1.99 10.46
CA LYS A 126 6.39 -1.79 9.92
C LYS A 126 6.25 -0.48 9.13
N ASN A 127 6.93 0.57 9.58
CA ASN A 127 6.87 1.90 8.97
C ASN A 127 7.98 2.16 7.95
N LYS A 128 9.02 1.31 7.93
CA LYS A 128 10.10 1.40 6.97
C LYS A 128 9.59 1.02 5.59
N LEU A 129 9.82 1.89 4.62
CA LEU A 129 9.53 1.60 3.22
C LEU A 129 10.37 0.38 2.78
N LEU A 130 9.71 -0.60 2.15
CA LEU A 130 10.39 -1.79 1.62
C LEU A 130 11.37 -1.42 0.49
N HIS A 131 11.05 -0.37 -0.27
CA HIS A 131 11.84 0.16 -1.37
C HIS A 131 11.94 1.68 -1.25
N GLU A 132 13.03 2.25 -1.75
CA GLU A 132 13.14 3.71 -1.88
C GLU A 132 11.98 4.23 -2.74
N PRO A 133 11.37 5.36 -2.37
CA PRO A 133 10.28 5.92 -3.16
C PRO A 133 10.81 6.31 -4.55
N PRO A 134 10.02 6.09 -5.62
CA PRO A 134 10.42 6.48 -6.97
C PRO A 134 10.69 7.98 -7.04
N LYS A 135 11.67 8.39 -7.84
CA LYS A 135 12.00 9.81 -7.99
C LYS A 135 10.85 10.57 -8.65
N SER A 136 10.51 11.72 -8.10
CA SER A 136 9.50 12.59 -8.70
C SER A 136 10.06 13.30 -9.92
N LEU A 137 9.42 13.12 -11.08
CA LEU A 137 9.77 13.79 -12.33
C LEU A 137 8.71 14.83 -12.70
N ILE A 138 9.14 16.08 -12.84
CA ILE A 138 8.36 17.18 -13.40
C ILE A 138 8.97 17.54 -14.75
N ASP A 139 8.21 17.39 -15.82
CA ASP A 139 8.70 17.62 -17.17
C ASP A 139 7.70 18.35 -18.07
N THR A 140 8.23 18.91 -19.15
CA THR A 140 7.45 19.60 -20.18
C THR A 140 7.81 18.98 -21.52
N VAL A 141 6.80 18.52 -22.24
CA VAL A 141 6.94 17.77 -23.48
C VAL A 141 6.18 18.50 -24.60
N PRO A 142 6.85 18.90 -25.69
CA PRO A 142 6.15 19.37 -26.87
C PRO A 142 5.43 18.17 -27.53
N PHE A 143 4.15 18.34 -27.87
CA PHE A 143 3.37 17.29 -28.51
C PHE A 143 2.69 17.81 -29.77
N ASP A 144 3.01 17.23 -30.92
CA ASP A 144 2.39 17.58 -32.18
C ASP A 144 1.26 16.58 -32.51
N PRO A 145 -0.02 17.01 -32.50
CA PRO A 145 -1.15 16.14 -32.79
C PRO A 145 -1.23 15.70 -34.26
N SER A 146 -0.44 16.29 -35.17
CA SER A 146 -0.36 15.87 -36.58
C SER A 146 0.61 14.70 -36.80
N LEU A 147 1.45 14.37 -35.81
CA LEU A 147 2.39 13.26 -35.88
C LEU A 147 1.84 12.00 -35.17
N PRO A 148 2.18 10.79 -35.63
CA PRO A 148 1.74 9.54 -35.00
C PRO A 148 2.58 9.25 -33.74
N GLN A 149 2.38 10.06 -32.70
CA GLN A 149 3.08 9.97 -31.42
C GLN A 149 2.12 9.70 -30.26
N GLU A 150 2.58 8.94 -29.26
CA GLU A 150 1.83 8.65 -28.03
C GLU A 150 2.47 9.35 -26.82
N LEU A 151 1.63 9.81 -25.88
CA LEU A 151 2.10 10.32 -24.60
C LEU A 151 2.33 9.17 -23.63
N ASN A 152 3.56 8.94 -23.23
CA ASN A 152 3.85 8.04 -22.11
C ASN A 152 3.58 8.75 -20.78
N LEU A 153 3.12 8.04 -19.77
CA LEU A 153 2.88 8.52 -18.41
C LEU A 153 3.31 7.44 -17.42
N GLN A 154 4.26 7.77 -16.55
CA GLN A 154 4.73 6.85 -15.51
C GLN A 154 4.07 7.23 -14.19
N VAL A 155 3.37 6.30 -13.56
CA VAL A 155 2.75 6.50 -12.24
C VAL A 155 3.04 5.30 -11.36
N TYR A 156 2.90 5.44 -10.04
CA TYR A 156 3.19 4.34 -9.10
C TYR A 156 2.16 4.31 -7.96
N PRO A 157 1.87 3.15 -7.34
CA PRO A 157 0.93 3.09 -6.23
C PRO A 157 1.31 3.99 -5.06
N GLY A 158 0.37 4.81 -4.60
CA GLY A 158 0.60 5.82 -3.55
C GLY A 158 1.29 7.10 -4.03
N PHE A 159 1.67 7.19 -5.31
CA PHE A 159 2.30 8.37 -5.91
C PHE A 159 1.50 8.83 -7.12
N PRO A 160 0.48 9.70 -6.91
CA PRO A 160 -0.33 10.20 -8.01
C PRO A 160 0.50 11.09 -8.94
N GLY A 161 0.22 10.97 -10.23
CA GLY A 161 0.76 11.82 -11.27
C GLY A 161 -0.32 12.68 -11.91
N ALA A 162 0.06 13.87 -12.40
CA ALA A 162 -0.84 14.76 -13.11
C ALA A 162 -0.32 15.06 -14.51
N ILE A 163 -1.21 15.09 -15.49
CA ILE A 163 -0.94 15.61 -16.83
C ILE A 163 -1.74 16.89 -17.07
N SER A 164 -1.11 17.91 -17.65
CA SER A 164 -1.76 19.18 -17.98
C SER A 164 -1.47 19.57 -19.42
N PHE A 165 -2.48 20.05 -20.15
CA PHE A 165 -2.34 20.51 -21.54
C PHE A 165 -2.28 22.04 -21.63
N PHE A 166 -1.32 22.53 -22.41
CA PHE A 166 -1.12 23.93 -22.71
C PHE A 166 -0.97 24.13 -24.21
N ASP A 167 -1.34 25.30 -24.67
CA ASP A 167 -1.11 25.72 -26.04
C ASP A 167 0.29 26.35 -26.19
N GLN A 168 0.66 26.76 -27.41
CA GLN A 168 1.94 27.41 -27.68
C GLN A 168 2.08 28.81 -27.04
N THR A 169 0.98 29.42 -26.57
CA THR A 169 0.99 30.71 -25.85
C THR A 169 1.16 30.54 -24.34
N GLY A 170 1.10 29.30 -23.83
CA GLY A 170 1.09 28.98 -22.40
C GLY A 170 -0.31 29.03 -21.76
N ALA A 171 -1.36 29.23 -22.55
CA ALA A 171 -2.74 29.18 -22.10
C ALA A 171 -3.18 27.72 -21.87
N PRO A 172 -4.00 27.45 -20.82
CA PRO A 172 -4.48 26.11 -20.53
C PRO A 172 -5.47 25.63 -21.60
N TRP A 173 -5.26 24.42 -22.10
CA TRP A 173 -6.14 23.78 -23.08
C TRP A 173 -7.14 22.83 -22.38
N PRO A 174 -8.46 23.11 -22.39
CA PRO A 174 -9.43 22.30 -21.66
C PRO A 174 -9.53 20.86 -22.17
N ILE A 175 -9.61 19.93 -21.23
CA ILE A 175 -9.89 18.52 -21.53
C ILE A 175 -11.42 18.36 -21.56
N LEU A 176 -11.99 17.83 -22.64
CA LEU A 176 -13.43 17.52 -22.70
C LEU A 176 -13.69 16.16 -22.09
N LEU A 177 -13.06 15.13 -22.65
CA LEU A 177 -13.30 13.74 -22.32
C LEU A 177 -11.97 12.99 -22.24
N VAL A 178 -11.93 12.01 -21.35
CA VAL A 178 -10.82 11.06 -21.24
C VAL A 178 -11.42 9.67 -21.29
N LYS A 179 -10.84 8.79 -22.10
CA LYS A 179 -11.22 7.39 -22.13
C LYS A 179 -10.00 6.52 -21.89
N GLN A 180 -10.10 5.63 -20.92
CA GLN A 180 -9.11 4.61 -20.64
C GLN A 180 -9.60 3.25 -21.17
N GLY A 181 -8.67 2.36 -21.49
CA GLY A 181 -8.98 1.03 -22.01
C GLY A 181 -9.54 0.10 -20.93
N THR A 182 -8.82 -0.05 -19.82
CA THR A 182 -9.20 -0.92 -18.71
C THR A 182 -9.59 -0.11 -17.47
N ASP A 183 -10.81 -0.30 -16.98
CA ASP A 183 -11.29 0.32 -15.75
C ASP A 183 -10.79 -0.44 -14.51
N GLY A 184 -10.58 0.28 -13.41
CA GLY A 184 -10.30 -0.30 -12.08
C GLY A 184 -8.82 -0.51 -11.73
N VAL A 185 -7.91 -0.57 -12.71
CA VAL A 185 -6.46 -0.74 -12.45
C VAL A 185 -5.79 0.59 -12.07
N PHE A 186 -6.33 1.69 -12.60
CA PHE A 186 -5.87 3.05 -12.33
C PHE A 186 -7.02 3.84 -11.74
N LYS A 187 -6.75 4.55 -10.65
CA LYS A 187 -7.66 5.58 -10.12
C LYS A 187 -7.37 6.86 -10.90
N SER A 188 -8.42 7.48 -11.42
CA SER A 188 -8.26 8.66 -12.25
C SER A 188 -9.33 9.69 -11.96
N GLU A 189 -8.94 10.96 -12.05
CA GLU A 189 -9.84 12.07 -11.74
C GLU A 189 -9.53 13.25 -12.66
N LYS A 190 -10.59 13.80 -13.26
CA LYS A 190 -10.48 15.03 -14.02
C LYS A 190 -10.39 16.20 -13.05
N MET A 191 -9.24 16.87 -13.05
CA MET A 191 -9.05 18.08 -12.27
C MET A 191 -9.68 19.28 -13.02
N PRO A 192 -9.90 20.42 -12.36
CA PRO A 192 -10.44 21.61 -13.01
C PRO A 192 -9.61 22.02 -14.24
N ASN A 193 -10.31 22.46 -15.30
CA ASN A 193 -9.77 23.03 -16.53
C ASN A 193 -9.04 22.04 -17.46
N ASN A 194 -7.71 21.96 -17.37
CA ASN A 194 -6.80 21.36 -18.37
C ASN A 194 -5.97 20.19 -17.84
N SER A 195 -6.28 19.71 -16.63
CA SER A 195 -5.44 18.76 -15.92
C SER A 195 -6.19 17.47 -15.59
N TYR A 196 -5.46 16.37 -15.55
CA TYR A 196 -5.98 15.04 -15.27
C TYR A 196 -5.04 14.30 -14.31
N SER A 197 -5.59 13.79 -13.22
CA SER A 197 -4.86 13.06 -12.17
C SER A 197 -4.99 11.55 -12.39
N LEU A 198 -3.89 10.84 -12.18
CA LEU A 198 -3.75 9.41 -12.42
C LEU A 198 -2.92 8.77 -11.30
N GLU A 199 -3.43 7.69 -10.74
CA GLU A 199 -2.74 6.89 -9.72
C GLU A 199 -2.92 5.40 -10.04
N ALA A 200 -1.83 4.63 -9.96
CA ALA A 200 -1.93 3.18 -10.11
C ALA A 200 -2.43 2.54 -8.80
N GLN A 201 -3.37 1.60 -8.86
CA GLN A 201 -3.74 0.83 -7.66
C GLN A 201 -2.73 -0.30 -7.38
N THR A 202 -2.13 -0.83 -8.45
CA THR A 202 -1.20 -1.97 -8.40
C THR A 202 0.09 -1.63 -9.16
N ALA A 203 1.23 -2.18 -8.73
CA ALA A 203 2.50 -2.04 -9.43
C ALA A 203 2.57 -2.98 -10.65
N GLY A 204 3.36 -2.64 -11.67
CA GLY A 204 3.63 -3.54 -12.80
C GLY A 204 2.57 -3.58 -13.91
N VAL A 205 1.55 -2.73 -13.83
CA VAL A 205 0.42 -2.67 -14.76
C VAL A 205 0.60 -1.59 -15.82
N THR A 206 0.00 -1.80 -16.99
CA THR A 206 0.03 -0.88 -18.12
C THR A 206 -1.39 -0.73 -18.69
N ASN A 207 -1.75 0.48 -19.09
CA ASN A 207 -3.03 0.78 -19.74
C ASN A 207 -2.80 1.86 -20.80
N SER A 208 -3.75 2.00 -21.72
CA SER A 208 -3.74 3.02 -22.75
C SER A 208 -5.08 3.71 -22.85
N GLY A 209 -5.09 4.88 -23.44
CA GLY A 209 -6.30 5.65 -23.61
C GLY A 209 -6.11 6.81 -24.56
N TRP A 210 -7.09 7.71 -24.58
CA TRP A 210 -6.99 8.95 -25.33
C TRP A 210 -7.67 10.11 -24.61
N PHE A 211 -7.11 11.30 -24.82
CA PHE A 211 -7.69 12.57 -24.43
C PHE A 211 -8.41 13.20 -25.61
N VAL A 212 -9.57 13.78 -25.36
CA VAL A 212 -10.28 14.66 -26.29
C VAL A 212 -10.18 16.07 -25.72
N LEU A 213 -9.58 16.98 -26.47
CA LEU A 213 -9.43 18.37 -26.07
C LEU A 213 -10.46 19.26 -26.76
N GLU A 214 -10.80 20.38 -26.14
CA GLU A 214 -11.78 21.31 -26.70
C GLU A 214 -11.28 21.98 -27.98
N GLY A 215 -12.06 21.90 -29.06
CA GLY A 215 -11.71 22.51 -30.35
C GLY A 215 -10.57 21.81 -31.11
N LEU A 216 -10.12 20.64 -30.64
CA LEU A 216 -9.17 19.80 -31.37
C LEU A 216 -9.91 18.62 -32.01
N ASP A 217 -9.80 18.47 -33.34
CA ASP A 217 -10.51 17.43 -34.08
C ASP A 217 -9.88 16.04 -33.92
N THR A 218 -8.64 15.97 -33.44
CA THR A 218 -7.90 14.73 -33.22
C THR A 218 -7.83 14.38 -31.73
N THR A 219 -7.82 13.08 -31.44
CA THR A 219 -7.60 12.58 -30.08
C THR A 219 -6.10 12.45 -29.80
N ILE A 220 -5.71 12.66 -28.55
CA ILE A 220 -4.32 12.50 -28.13
C ILE A 220 -4.17 11.14 -27.45
N PRO A 221 -3.53 10.15 -28.09
CA PRO A 221 -3.32 8.84 -27.49
C PRO A 221 -2.27 8.92 -26.39
N PHE A 222 -2.49 8.16 -25.31
CA PHE A 222 -1.54 8.04 -24.22
C PHE A 222 -1.43 6.60 -23.72
N ARG A 223 -0.30 6.33 -23.07
CA ARG A 223 0.02 5.07 -22.39
C ARG A 223 0.43 5.36 -20.96
N ILE A 224 -0.21 4.69 -20.02
CA ILE A 224 0.12 4.74 -18.59
C ILE A 224 0.84 3.46 -18.22
N THR A 225 1.95 3.56 -17.52
CA THR A 225 2.70 2.41 -17.00
C THR A 225 3.07 2.62 -15.53
N SER A 226 3.03 1.51 -14.79
CA SER A 226 3.43 1.37 -13.39
C SER A 226 4.57 0.35 -13.23
N GLN A 227 5.23 -0.01 -14.35
CA GLN A 227 6.30 -1.00 -14.37
C GLN A 227 7.66 -0.43 -13.94
N ASN A 228 7.95 0.82 -14.32
CA ASN A 228 9.20 1.46 -13.94
C ASN A 228 9.13 1.98 -12.50
N THR A 229 10.11 1.60 -11.68
CA THR A 229 10.26 2.00 -10.28
C THR A 229 11.25 3.13 -10.07
N ASP A 230 11.97 3.57 -11.11
CA ASP A 230 13.02 4.58 -10.97
C ASP A 230 12.45 5.98 -10.75
N TYR A 231 11.38 6.31 -11.47
CA TYR A 231 10.72 7.60 -11.42
C TYR A 231 9.22 7.50 -11.66
N PHE A 232 8.48 8.51 -11.23
CA PHE A 232 7.08 8.71 -11.60
C PHE A 232 6.88 10.17 -12.02
N ASN A 233 5.93 10.38 -12.93
CA ASN A 233 5.56 11.71 -13.41
C ASN A 233 4.61 12.38 -12.42
N SER A 234 5.14 13.12 -11.45
CA SER A 234 4.28 13.90 -10.55
C SER A 234 3.52 14.99 -11.29
N ARG A 235 4.17 15.64 -12.26
CA ARG A 235 3.54 16.60 -13.16
C ARG A 235 4.18 16.58 -14.54
N ARG A 236 3.40 16.20 -15.55
CA ARG A 236 3.79 16.29 -16.96
C ARG A 236 2.99 17.38 -17.66
N GLN A 237 3.68 18.37 -18.20
CA GLN A 237 3.08 19.46 -18.97
C GLN A 237 3.23 19.16 -20.46
N VAL A 238 2.14 19.19 -21.20
CA VAL A 238 2.12 18.95 -22.64
C VAL A 238 1.85 20.27 -23.35
N ILE A 239 2.76 20.68 -24.23
CA ILE A 239 2.61 21.91 -25.02
C ILE A 239 2.25 21.53 -26.46
N LEU A 240 1.09 21.97 -26.91
CA LEU A 240 0.62 21.80 -28.27
C LEU A 240 1.08 22.97 -29.15
N PRO A 241 1.58 22.74 -30.37
CA PRO A 241 2.02 23.79 -31.30
C PRO A 241 0.85 24.54 -31.98
N LEU A 242 -0.34 24.48 -31.36
CA LEU A 242 -1.59 25.07 -31.83
C LEU A 242 -2.03 26.15 -30.84
N ILE A 243 -2.90 27.06 -31.29
CA ILE A 243 -3.51 28.08 -30.45
C ILE A 243 -4.78 27.48 -29.85
N GLY A 244 -4.86 27.42 -28.53
CA GLY A 244 -6.02 26.85 -27.82
C GLY A 244 -7.22 27.80 -27.80
N PRO A 245 -8.42 27.29 -27.45
CA PRO A 245 -9.64 28.11 -27.37
C PRO A 245 -9.54 29.24 -26.33
N ASN A 246 -8.74 29.05 -25.27
CA ASN A 246 -8.52 30.03 -24.21
C ASN A 246 -7.33 30.95 -24.45
N ALA A 247 -6.64 30.79 -25.59
CA ALA A 247 -5.46 31.57 -25.90
C ALA A 247 -5.83 33.02 -26.17
N LYS A 248 -5.09 33.93 -25.55
CA LYS A 248 -5.15 35.36 -25.91
C LYS A 248 -3.96 35.62 -26.82
N PRO A 249 -4.15 35.70 -28.15
CA PRO A 249 -3.05 35.88 -29.08
C PRO A 249 -2.31 37.19 -28.75
N LEU A 250 -0.99 37.09 -28.53
CA LEU A 250 -0.14 38.24 -28.30
C LEU A 250 -0.07 39.06 -29.60
N LYS A 251 -0.60 40.28 -29.56
CA LYS A 251 -0.60 41.19 -30.70
C LYS A 251 0.76 41.89 -30.77
N TYR A 252 1.65 41.40 -31.61
CA TYR A 252 2.88 42.13 -31.94
C TYR A 252 2.61 43.11 -33.08
N THR A 253 2.53 44.41 -32.76
CA THR A 253 2.40 45.49 -33.74
C THR A 253 3.79 45.83 -34.30
N SER A 254 4.20 45.14 -35.37
CA SER A 254 5.53 45.35 -35.96
C SER A 254 5.58 46.50 -36.99
N SER A 255 4.47 47.18 -37.29
CA SER A 255 4.52 48.49 -37.95
C SER A 255 3.25 49.33 -37.72
N SER A 256 3.41 50.65 -37.72
CA SER A 256 2.37 51.68 -37.64
C SER A 256 1.37 51.70 -38.82
N ARG A 257 1.40 50.68 -39.70
CA ARG A 257 0.49 50.51 -40.84
C ARG A 257 -0.42 49.29 -40.76
N VAL A 258 -0.25 48.43 -39.75
CA VAL A 258 -0.96 47.16 -39.63
C VAL A 258 -1.94 47.21 -38.45
N ASP A 259 -3.23 47.31 -38.75
CA ASP A 259 -4.28 47.32 -37.74
C ASP A 259 -4.63 45.88 -37.31
N VAL A 260 -3.81 45.32 -36.41
CA VAL A 260 -4.02 44.00 -35.81
C VAL A 260 -5.32 43.94 -34.99
N ALA A 261 -5.91 45.09 -34.61
CA ALA A 261 -7.19 45.12 -33.92
C ALA A 261 -8.38 44.71 -34.81
N LYS A 262 -8.20 44.67 -36.13
CA LYS A 262 -9.19 44.21 -37.12
C LYS A 262 -8.91 42.80 -37.67
N ALA A 263 -8.02 42.03 -37.04
CA ALA A 263 -7.76 40.66 -37.43
C ALA A 263 -9.05 39.82 -37.31
N GLY A 264 -9.56 39.30 -38.43
CA GLY A 264 -10.69 38.40 -38.41
C GLY A 264 -10.32 37.03 -37.81
N PRO A 265 -11.32 36.20 -37.43
CA PRO A 265 -11.11 34.86 -36.88
C PRO A 265 -10.18 33.98 -37.73
N GLU A 266 -10.19 34.17 -39.04
CA GLU A 266 -9.37 33.42 -39.99
C GLU A 266 -7.86 33.57 -39.75
N PHE A 267 -7.44 34.75 -39.28
CA PHE A 267 -6.03 35.03 -39.04
C PHE A 267 -5.48 34.13 -37.93
N TYR A 268 -6.29 33.82 -36.92
CA TYR A 268 -5.90 32.96 -35.81
C TYR A 268 -5.90 31.47 -36.20
N SER A 269 -6.87 31.03 -37.02
CA SER A 269 -6.85 29.68 -37.60
C SER A 269 -5.59 29.45 -38.43
N PHE A 270 -5.24 30.36 -39.35
CA PHE A 270 -4.03 30.20 -40.16
C PHE A 270 -2.74 30.32 -39.34
N LEU A 271 -2.72 31.08 -38.25
CA LEU A 271 -1.55 31.20 -37.37
C LEU A 271 -1.30 29.92 -36.56
N SER A 272 -2.37 29.21 -36.20
CA SER A 272 -2.28 27.86 -35.64
C SER A 272 -1.99 26.80 -36.70
N GLY A 273 -1.99 27.14 -37.98
CA GLY A 273 -1.65 26.22 -39.07
C GLY A 273 -2.81 25.34 -39.52
N THR A 274 -4.05 25.72 -39.18
CA THR A 274 -5.27 25.03 -39.61
C THR A 274 -6.15 25.93 -40.47
N THR A 275 -6.85 25.34 -41.43
CA THR A 275 -7.94 25.99 -42.18
C THR A 275 -9.31 25.73 -41.53
N ASN A 276 -9.35 24.93 -40.45
CA ASN A 276 -10.58 24.53 -39.78
C ASN A 276 -11.28 25.76 -39.19
N GLY A 277 -12.59 25.85 -39.43
CA GLY A 277 -13.42 26.99 -39.02
C GLY A 277 -13.45 28.17 -40.01
N VAL A 278 -12.67 28.12 -41.11
CA VAL A 278 -12.66 29.18 -42.13
C VAL A 278 -13.23 28.64 -43.45
N SER A 279 -14.54 28.83 -43.66
CA SER A 279 -15.21 28.42 -44.89
C SER A 279 -14.63 29.15 -46.10
N GLY A 280 -14.18 28.41 -47.12
CA GLY A 280 -13.60 28.95 -48.35
C GLY A 280 -12.07 29.12 -48.32
N ALA A 281 -11.39 28.78 -47.23
CA ALA A 281 -9.93 28.73 -47.20
C ALA A 281 -9.40 27.49 -47.93
N LYS A 282 -8.30 27.66 -48.67
CA LYS A 282 -7.58 26.57 -49.34
C LYS A 282 -6.14 26.55 -48.89
N GLU A 283 -5.60 25.38 -48.59
CA GLU A 283 -4.16 25.21 -48.39
C GLU A 283 -3.45 25.31 -49.75
N ALA A 284 -2.32 25.99 -49.79
CA ALA A 284 -1.51 26.18 -50.98
C ALA A 284 -0.09 25.68 -50.71
N LYS A 285 0.57 25.20 -51.76
CA LYS A 285 1.91 24.67 -51.65
C LYS A 285 2.91 25.81 -51.48
N LEU A 286 3.67 25.76 -50.39
CA LEU A 286 4.76 26.69 -50.11
C LEU A 286 6.09 26.06 -50.48
N GLU A 287 6.81 26.65 -51.43
CA GLU A 287 8.14 26.19 -51.85
C GLU A 287 9.22 27.21 -51.48
N GLY A 288 10.40 26.72 -51.12
CA GLY A 288 11.58 27.54 -50.83
C GLY A 288 11.79 27.88 -49.35
N ILE A 289 10.78 27.80 -48.49
CA ILE A 289 10.92 27.99 -47.03
C ILE A 289 10.10 26.95 -46.26
N LYS A 290 10.49 26.69 -45.01
CA LYS A 290 9.68 25.86 -44.11
C LYS A 290 8.47 26.64 -43.61
N GLY A 291 7.27 26.09 -43.81
CA GLY A 291 6.03 26.72 -43.42
C GLY A 291 4.82 26.14 -44.14
N GLN A 292 3.69 26.81 -43.97
CA GLN A 292 2.42 26.51 -44.65
C GLN A 292 1.92 27.78 -45.33
N ALA A 293 1.23 27.64 -46.46
CA ALA A 293 0.57 28.73 -47.12
C ALA A 293 -0.93 28.45 -47.28
N PHE A 294 -1.75 29.48 -47.16
CA PHE A 294 -3.20 29.40 -47.29
C PHE A 294 -3.70 30.53 -48.21
N LEU A 295 -4.70 30.23 -49.03
CA LEU A 295 -5.38 31.17 -49.91
C LEU A 295 -6.78 31.42 -49.36
N TYR A 296 -7.10 32.68 -49.08
CA TYR A 296 -8.41 33.06 -48.56
C TYR A 296 -8.76 34.52 -48.90
N ASN A 297 -9.96 34.75 -49.47
CA ASN A 297 -10.49 36.06 -49.87
C ASN A 297 -9.47 36.91 -50.68
N ASP A 298 -8.89 36.33 -51.72
CA ASP A 298 -7.87 36.96 -52.59
C ASP A 298 -6.56 37.36 -51.90
N PHE A 299 -6.31 36.88 -50.68
CA PHE A 299 -5.04 37.06 -49.97
C PHE A 299 -4.29 35.74 -49.84
N VAL A 300 -2.97 35.87 -49.76
CA VAL A 300 -2.06 34.78 -49.44
C VAL A 300 -1.64 34.91 -47.98
N TYR A 301 -1.85 33.87 -47.20
CA TYR A 301 -1.42 33.77 -45.81
C TYR A 301 -0.24 32.82 -45.74
N ILE A 302 0.92 33.28 -45.25
CA ILE A 302 2.12 32.45 -45.12
C ILE A 302 2.48 32.33 -43.66
N ARG A 303 2.40 31.11 -43.12
CA ARG A 303 2.85 30.75 -41.77
C ARG A 303 4.25 30.16 -41.86
N THR A 304 5.25 30.81 -41.28
CA THR A 304 6.65 30.37 -41.36
C THR A 304 7.44 30.82 -40.14
N THR A 305 8.54 30.12 -39.83
CA THR A 305 9.54 30.57 -38.86
C THR A 305 10.48 31.64 -39.43
N ALA A 306 10.48 31.84 -40.75
CA ALA A 306 11.31 32.82 -41.44
C ALA A 306 10.73 34.24 -41.34
N ASN A 307 11.59 35.26 -41.41
CA ASN A 307 11.18 36.66 -41.33
C ASN A 307 10.95 37.25 -42.73
N LEU A 308 9.78 37.83 -42.98
CA LEU A 308 9.47 38.46 -44.27
C LEU A 308 10.38 39.67 -44.53
N ARG A 309 11.06 39.68 -45.68
CA ARG A 309 11.91 40.77 -46.14
C ARG A 309 11.10 41.72 -47.02
N GLY A 310 11.14 43.01 -46.68
CA GLY A 310 10.46 44.05 -47.46
C GLY A 310 8.97 44.08 -47.19
N LYS A 311 8.61 44.41 -45.95
CA LYS A 311 7.24 44.58 -45.41
C LYS A 311 6.44 45.76 -46.03
N GLY A 312 6.80 46.20 -47.24
CA GLY A 312 6.21 47.34 -47.93
C GLY A 312 4.84 47.01 -48.51
N SER A 313 4.63 47.30 -49.80
CA SER A 313 3.33 47.17 -50.48
C SER A 313 2.73 45.77 -50.56
N SER A 314 3.47 44.73 -50.16
CA SER A 314 2.96 43.35 -50.09
C SER A 314 2.22 43.03 -48.81
N LEU A 315 2.61 43.67 -47.70
CA LEU A 315 2.18 43.28 -46.38
C LEU A 315 0.86 43.96 -46.03
N VAL A 316 -0.16 43.15 -45.82
CA VAL A 316 -1.46 43.61 -45.32
C VAL A 316 -1.45 43.51 -43.80
N GLN A 317 -1.03 42.36 -43.28
CA GLN A 317 -1.05 42.10 -41.85
C GLN A 317 0.03 41.09 -41.44
N GLU A 318 0.56 41.25 -40.23
CA GLU A 318 1.49 40.31 -39.62
C GLU A 318 1.10 40.01 -38.18
N GLY A 319 1.46 38.81 -37.74
CA GLY A 319 1.28 38.34 -36.38
C GLY A 319 2.28 37.23 -36.08
N SER A 320 2.54 36.99 -34.81
CA SER A 320 3.51 36.00 -34.38
C SER A 320 3.01 35.30 -33.13
N VAL A 321 3.15 33.97 -33.10
CA VAL A 321 2.90 33.16 -31.91
C VAL A 321 4.00 32.10 -31.81
N GLY A 322 4.66 32.04 -30.65
CA GLY A 322 5.80 31.18 -30.42
C GLY A 322 6.95 31.50 -31.39
N ALA A 323 7.41 30.50 -32.14
CA ALA A 323 8.45 30.66 -33.17
C ALA A 323 7.88 30.92 -34.57
N TYR A 324 6.56 30.92 -34.74
CA TYR A 324 5.91 31.07 -36.04
C TYR A 324 5.37 32.47 -36.25
N ASN A 325 5.62 33.00 -37.45
CA ASN A 325 5.06 34.25 -37.94
C ASN A 325 4.00 33.93 -39.00
N LEU A 326 2.88 34.64 -38.98
CA LEU A 326 1.89 34.65 -40.05
C LEU A 326 1.91 35.99 -40.76
N TYR A 327 1.98 35.95 -42.08
CA TYR A 327 1.91 37.12 -42.94
C TYR A 327 0.70 37.02 -43.87
N LYS A 328 -0.22 37.99 -43.80
CA LYS A 328 -1.27 38.22 -44.78
C LYS A 328 -0.72 39.14 -45.87
N LEU A 329 -0.69 38.64 -47.10
CA LEU A 329 -0.01 39.26 -48.22
C LEU A 329 -0.93 39.37 -49.43
N TYR A 330 -0.72 40.41 -50.24
CA TYR A 330 -1.29 40.44 -51.59
C TYR A 330 -0.63 39.34 -52.45
N PRO A 331 -1.39 38.66 -53.34
CA PRO A 331 -0.86 37.65 -54.24
C PRO A 331 0.29 38.18 -55.10
N ARG A 332 1.40 37.45 -55.14
CA ARG A 332 2.59 37.73 -55.97
C ARG A 332 3.20 36.44 -56.46
N SER A 333 4.06 36.54 -57.47
CA SER A 333 4.81 35.40 -58.00
C SER A 333 5.82 34.83 -57.00
N PHE A 334 6.44 35.68 -56.17
CA PHE A 334 7.34 35.24 -55.11
C PHE A 334 7.43 36.26 -53.98
N TYR A 335 7.90 35.77 -52.83
CA TYR A 335 8.14 36.56 -51.61
C TYR A 335 9.58 36.35 -51.14
N TRP A 336 10.17 37.38 -50.53
CA TRP A 336 11.52 37.28 -49.98
C TRP A 336 11.46 37.09 -48.47
N PHE A 337 12.21 36.11 -47.97
CA PHE A 337 12.33 35.83 -46.54
C PHE A 337 13.79 35.79 -46.10
N PHE A 338 14.00 35.99 -44.80
CA PHE A 338 15.22 35.68 -44.09
C PHE A 338 15.00 34.42 -43.25
N ASP A 339 15.66 33.33 -43.63
CA ASP A 339 15.73 32.12 -42.83
C ASP A 339 17.11 32.10 -42.13
N GLY A 340 17.13 32.50 -40.86
CA GLY A 340 18.36 32.84 -40.15
C GLY A 340 19.10 34.01 -40.81
N ARG A 341 20.29 33.75 -41.37
CA ARG A 341 21.12 34.74 -42.07
C ARG A 341 20.97 34.68 -43.60
N ALA A 342 20.33 33.63 -44.13
CA ALA A 342 20.20 33.43 -45.57
C ALA A 342 18.98 34.16 -46.13
N LYS A 343 19.14 34.76 -47.31
CA LYS A 343 18.03 35.36 -48.07
C LYS A 343 17.45 34.29 -48.98
N VAL A 344 16.17 33.96 -48.81
CA VAL A 344 15.51 32.89 -49.56
C VAL A 344 14.26 33.41 -50.27
N LYS A 345 13.97 32.89 -51.46
CA LYS A 345 12.72 33.15 -52.19
C LYS A 345 11.71 32.07 -51.83
N ALA A 346 10.49 32.48 -51.52
CA ALA A 346 9.36 31.58 -51.35
C ALA A 346 8.38 31.75 -52.50
N PHE A 347 7.86 30.64 -53.00
CA PHE A 347 6.82 30.58 -54.02
C PHE A 347 5.57 29.96 -53.40
N VAL A 348 4.40 30.49 -53.76
CA VAL A 348 3.11 29.93 -53.36
C VAL A 348 2.37 29.54 -54.62
N SER A 349 2.07 28.26 -54.78
CA SER A 349 1.28 27.73 -55.89
C SER A 349 -0.02 27.10 -55.39
N ASP A 350 -1.10 27.31 -56.15
CA ASP A 350 -2.35 26.58 -55.97
C ASP A 350 -2.16 25.19 -56.60
N GLU A 351 -2.44 24.12 -55.87
CA GLU A 351 -2.21 22.72 -56.31
C GLU A 351 -3.12 22.26 -57.47
N ARG A 352 -3.80 23.19 -58.17
CA ARG A 352 -4.74 22.88 -59.25
C ARG A 352 -4.46 23.58 -60.59
N ARG A 353 -3.19 23.70 -60.99
CA ARG A 353 -2.85 23.92 -62.40
C ARG A 353 -1.66 23.09 -62.87
#